data_AF-A0AAQ0TKV3-F1
#
_entry.id   AF-A0AAQ0TKV3-F1
#
_cell.length_a   1.000
_cell.length_b   1.000
_cell.length_c   1.000
_cell.angle_alpha   90.00
_cell.angle_beta   90.00
_cell.angle_gamma   90.00
#
_symmetry.space_group_name_H-M   'P 1'
#
loop_
_entity.id
_entity.type
_entity.pdbx_description
1 polymer ?
#
loop_
_entity_poly.entity_id
_entity_poly.type
_entity_poly.pdbx_seq_one_letter_code
_entity_poly.pdbx_strand_id
1 'polypeptide(L)'
;MAKIGSVMTPVGRKALLLGSGELGKEVALELQRYGVEVVACDKYANAPAMQVAHRSHVFNMLDEAELRRIIELEKPDHIIPEVEAIATSVLKELEADGFNVTPTATAAWLTMNREGIRRLADEELGIRTSDYRFASDYDEFKTAVEAVGIPCVVKPIMSSSGHGQCTVKNPEEIDHAWQTAQEGGRAGAGRVIVEGFVDFDYEITLLTVRSCSGTTFCEPVGHIQIDGDYRYSWQPQPMSATAIEKARDIARKVTDALGGYGIFGVELFIKGDDVIFSEVSPRPHDTGMVTMISQDLSEFALHARALLGLPVPEIRFFGPSASRAVVVEGDTDKIEMDSLEHVLEEPGTQMRIFGKPEIKGHRRMGVILATADTLEEARAKADRAYDKLKVNVLPR
;
A
#
# COMPACT_ATOMS: atom_id res chain seq x y z
N MET A 1 -29.38 -4.19 0.94
CA MET A 1 -28.87 -4.08 -0.45
C MET A 1 -28.18 -2.73 -0.59
N ALA A 2 -27.02 -2.70 -1.25
CA ALA A 2 -26.33 -1.44 -1.55
C ALA A 2 -27.27 -0.53 -2.38
N LYS A 3 -27.38 0.74 -1.96
CA LYS A 3 -28.15 1.77 -2.66
C LYS A 3 -27.17 2.83 -3.13
N ILE A 4 -27.16 3.08 -4.43
CA ILE A 4 -26.38 4.13 -5.08
C ILE A 4 -27.39 5.15 -5.61
N GLY A 5 -27.42 6.34 -5.02
CA GLY A 5 -28.23 7.45 -5.51
C GLY A 5 -27.42 8.41 -6.38
N SER A 6 -28.10 9.37 -6.98
CA SER A 6 -27.46 10.39 -7.81
C SER A 6 -26.49 11.26 -6.99
N VAL A 7 -25.28 11.45 -7.51
CA VAL A 7 -24.22 12.28 -6.91
C VAL A 7 -24.75 13.69 -6.62
N MET A 8 -24.31 14.33 -5.53
CA MET A 8 -24.69 15.68 -5.11
C MET A 8 -26.17 15.84 -4.76
N THR A 9 -26.86 14.74 -4.43
CA THR A 9 -28.24 14.75 -3.93
C THR A 9 -28.32 14.10 -2.54
N PRO A 10 -29.40 14.32 -1.75
CA PRO A 10 -29.55 13.71 -0.43
C PRO A 10 -29.58 12.17 -0.41
N VAL A 11 -29.74 11.52 -1.57
CA VAL A 11 -29.72 10.06 -1.69
C VAL A 11 -28.40 9.52 -2.26
N GLY A 12 -27.49 10.41 -2.65
CA GLY A 12 -26.15 10.07 -3.14
C GLY A 12 -25.29 9.43 -2.04
N ARG A 13 -24.27 8.69 -2.47
CA ARG A 13 -23.25 8.15 -1.56
C ARG A 13 -21.99 9.00 -1.61
N LYS A 14 -21.32 9.16 -0.47
CA LYS A 14 -20.09 9.94 -0.34
C LYS A 14 -18.96 9.13 0.29
N ALA A 15 -17.78 9.16 -0.32
CA ALA A 15 -16.54 8.64 0.21
C ALA A 15 -15.53 9.77 0.44
N LEU A 16 -14.81 9.69 1.56
CA LEU A 16 -13.73 10.61 1.91
C LEU A 16 -12.41 9.84 1.96
N LEU A 17 -11.48 10.20 1.08
CA LEU A 17 -10.12 9.64 1.04
C LEU A 17 -9.20 10.42 1.96
N LEU A 18 -8.53 9.75 2.89
CA LEU A 18 -7.48 10.32 3.74
C LEU A 18 -6.12 9.89 3.20
N GLY A 19 -5.49 10.76 2.42
CA GLY A 19 -4.38 10.42 1.54
C GLY A 19 -4.87 10.36 0.09
N SER A 20 -4.28 11.20 -0.76
CA SER A 20 -4.73 11.44 -2.13
C SER A 20 -3.64 11.14 -3.15
N GLY A 21 -2.80 10.15 -2.85
CA GLY A 21 -1.76 9.65 -3.75
C GLY A 21 -2.31 8.89 -4.97
N GLU A 22 -1.43 8.20 -5.69
CA GLU A 22 -1.77 7.46 -6.90
C GLU A 22 -2.75 6.29 -6.67
N LEU A 23 -2.67 5.61 -5.52
CA LEU A 23 -3.59 4.51 -5.20
C LEU A 23 -5.00 5.07 -4.95
N GLY A 24 -5.10 6.09 -4.10
CA GLY A 24 -6.33 6.85 -3.87
C GLY A 24 -6.92 7.46 -5.15
N LYS A 25 -6.09 7.81 -6.15
CA LYS A 25 -6.58 8.31 -7.46
C LYS A 25 -7.36 7.23 -8.21
N GLU A 26 -6.84 6.01 -8.25
CA GLU A 26 -7.54 4.89 -8.89
C GLU A 26 -8.78 4.47 -8.08
N VAL A 27 -8.72 4.46 -6.75
CA VAL A 27 -9.91 4.26 -5.90
C VAL A 27 -10.98 5.31 -6.19
N ALA A 28 -10.60 6.60 -6.29
CA ALA A 28 -11.53 7.68 -6.63
C ALA A 28 -12.19 7.47 -8.00
N LEU A 29 -11.42 7.04 -9.01
CA LEU A 29 -11.94 6.74 -10.34
C LEU A 29 -12.96 5.59 -10.32
N GLU A 30 -12.67 4.51 -9.58
CA GLU A 30 -13.59 3.37 -9.46
C GLU A 30 -14.87 3.74 -8.69
N LEU A 31 -14.76 4.54 -7.62
CA LEU A 31 -15.91 5.06 -6.90
C LEU A 31 -16.78 5.97 -7.79
N GLN A 32 -16.17 6.81 -8.63
CA GLN A 32 -16.91 7.64 -9.57
C GLN A 32 -17.64 6.85 -10.65
N ARG A 33 -17.07 5.73 -11.12
CA ARG A 33 -17.76 4.82 -12.05
C ARG A 33 -19.04 4.25 -11.44
N TYR A 34 -19.10 4.14 -10.11
CA TYR A 34 -20.31 3.79 -9.36
C TYR A 34 -21.19 4.98 -8.99
N GLY A 35 -20.89 6.21 -9.43
CA GLY A 35 -21.67 7.39 -9.05
C GLY A 35 -21.58 7.71 -7.55
N VAL A 36 -20.42 7.46 -6.93
CA VAL A 36 -20.12 7.89 -5.56
C VAL A 36 -19.45 9.26 -5.61
N GLU A 37 -19.92 10.17 -4.76
CA GLU A 37 -19.29 11.46 -4.52
C GLU A 37 -17.97 11.24 -3.76
N VAL A 38 -16.89 11.81 -4.27
CA VAL A 38 -15.54 11.62 -3.70
C VAL A 38 -15.00 12.94 -3.19
N VAL A 39 -14.58 12.95 -1.93
CA VAL A 39 -13.83 14.04 -1.29
C VAL A 39 -12.42 13.55 -1.03
N ALA A 40 -11.42 14.26 -1.54
CA ALA A 40 -10.01 13.87 -1.44
C ALA A 40 -9.25 14.76 -0.45
N CYS A 41 -8.69 14.18 0.61
CA CYS A 41 -7.90 14.90 1.62
C CYS A 41 -6.42 14.53 1.53
N ASP A 42 -5.53 15.51 1.68
CA ASP A 42 -4.08 15.29 1.77
C ASP A 42 -3.40 16.46 2.50
N LYS A 43 -2.11 16.31 2.81
CA LYS A 43 -1.27 17.37 3.41
C LYS A 43 -0.79 18.42 2.41
N TYR A 44 -1.00 18.19 1.11
CA TYR A 44 -0.58 19.11 0.04
C TYR A 44 -1.64 19.24 -1.06
N ALA A 45 -1.67 20.39 -1.73
CA ALA A 45 -2.62 20.69 -2.78
C ALA A 45 -2.32 19.94 -4.09
N ASN A 46 -3.34 19.76 -4.94
CA ASN A 46 -3.24 19.14 -6.26
C ASN A 46 -2.68 17.70 -6.23
N ALA A 47 -2.87 17.00 -5.11
CA ALA A 47 -2.53 15.58 -5.00
C ALA A 47 -3.28 14.74 -6.07
N PRO A 48 -2.70 13.63 -6.54
CA PRO A 48 -3.25 12.82 -7.64
C PRO A 48 -4.78 12.56 -7.57
N ALA A 49 -5.32 12.15 -6.42
CA ALA A 49 -6.75 11.88 -6.27
C ALA A 49 -7.62 13.16 -6.28
N MET A 50 -7.08 14.30 -5.86
CA MET A 50 -7.80 15.60 -5.91
C MET A 50 -8.12 16.03 -7.34
N GLN A 51 -7.32 15.58 -8.32
CA GLN A 51 -7.50 15.93 -9.74
C GLN A 51 -8.74 15.30 -10.36
N VAL A 52 -9.25 14.23 -9.74
CA VAL A 52 -10.44 13.52 -10.20
C VAL A 52 -11.61 13.72 -9.24
N ALA A 53 -11.37 13.97 -7.94
CA ALA A 53 -12.41 14.12 -6.93
C ALA A 53 -13.39 15.28 -7.17
N HIS A 54 -14.56 15.20 -6.53
CA HIS A 54 -15.59 16.25 -6.61
C HIS A 54 -15.19 17.48 -5.79
N ARG A 55 -14.51 17.26 -4.66
CA ARG A 55 -13.97 18.28 -3.76
C ARG A 55 -12.69 17.78 -3.11
N SER A 56 -11.91 18.69 -2.54
CA SER A 56 -10.72 18.36 -1.78
C SER A 56 -10.51 19.28 -0.57
N HIS A 57 -9.77 18.78 0.41
CA HIS A 57 -9.31 19.55 1.58
C HIS A 57 -7.82 19.32 1.78
N VAL A 58 -7.09 20.38 2.13
CA VAL A 58 -5.64 20.33 2.36
C VAL A 58 -5.34 20.66 3.81
N PHE A 59 -4.88 19.68 4.59
CA PHE A 59 -4.58 19.84 6.00
C PHE A 59 -3.64 18.74 6.52
N ASN A 60 -3.04 18.95 7.69
CA ASN A 60 -2.28 17.90 8.35
C ASN A 60 -3.23 16.85 8.93
N MET A 61 -3.27 15.65 8.37
CA MET A 61 -4.15 14.57 8.85
C MET A 61 -3.76 13.99 10.22
N LEU A 62 -2.62 14.42 10.78
CA LEU A 62 -2.25 14.16 12.17
C LEU A 62 -2.82 15.20 13.16
N ASP A 63 -3.39 16.31 12.67
CA ASP A 63 -4.15 17.24 13.49
C ASP A 63 -5.53 16.64 13.80
N GLU A 64 -5.69 16.15 15.02
CA GLU A 64 -6.89 15.45 15.48
C GLU A 64 -8.15 16.32 15.37
N ALA A 65 -8.04 17.60 15.72
CA ALA A 65 -9.17 18.52 15.73
C ALA A 65 -9.61 18.85 14.30
N GLU A 66 -8.65 19.11 13.42
CA GLU A 66 -8.95 19.42 12.01
C GLU A 66 -9.47 18.18 11.26
N LEU A 67 -8.90 17.00 11.51
CA LEU A 67 -9.38 15.74 10.93
C LEU A 67 -10.85 15.49 11.29
N ARG A 68 -11.20 15.60 12.58
CA ARG A 68 -12.59 15.46 13.05
C ARG A 68 -13.49 16.51 12.41
N ARG A 69 -13.08 17.78 12.39
CA ARG A 69 -13.87 18.88 11.81
C ARG A 69 -14.20 18.63 10.34
N ILE A 70 -13.23 18.19 9.54
CA ILE A 70 -13.43 17.91 8.11
C ILE A 70 -14.37 16.73 7.89
N ILE A 71 -14.22 15.64 8.65
CA ILE A 71 -15.09 14.46 8.53
C ILE A 71 -16.54 14.81 8.92
N GLU A 72 -16.74 15.56 10.00
CA GLU A 72 -18.06 16.01 10.45
C GLU A 72 -18.71 17.03 9.51
N LEU A 73 -17.90 17.86 8.85
CA LEU A 73 -18.35 18.79 7.81
C LEU A 73 -18.84 18.03 6.58
N GLU A 74 -18.07 17.06 6.10
CA GLU A 74 -18.38 16.34 4.87
C GLU A 74 -19.41 15.24 5.07
N LYS A 75 -19.51 14.65 6.27
CA LYS A 75 -20.43 13.55 6.60
C LYS A 75 -20.39 12.41 5.57
N PRO A 76 -19.22 11.79 5.32
CA PRO A 76 -19.11 10.71 4.35
C PRO A 76 -19.81 9.44 4.83
N ASP A 77 -20.28 8.61 3.88
CA ASP A 77 -20.70 7.24 4.14
C ASP A 77 -19.51 6.31 4.38
N HIS A 78 -18.33 6.64 3.85
CA HIS A 78 -17.09 5.89 4.03
C HIS A 78 -15.90 6.82 4.22
N ILE A 79 -15.10 6.57 5.25
CA ILE A 79 -13.78 7.18 5.47
C ILE A 79 -12.74 6.14 5.03
N ILE A 80 -11.87 6.48 4.10
CA ILE A 80 -10.92 5.54 3.47
C ILE A 80 -9.49 6.03 3.72
N PRO A 81 -8.78 5.47 4.72
CA PRO A 81 -7.38 5.75 4.98
C PRO A 81 -6.47 5.14 3.92
N GLU A 82 -5.77 5.98 3.15
CA GLU A 82 -4.86 5.57 2.07
C GLU A 82 -3.38 5.71 2.46
N VAL A 83 -3.08 6.42 3.55
CA VAL A 83 -1.71 6.63 4.05
C VAL A 83 -1.64 6.39 5.54
N GLU A 84 -0.46 6.07 6.06
CA GLU A 84 -0.31 5.75 7.47
C GLU A 84 -0.31 7.00 8.37
N ALA A 85 -0.05 8.20 7.80
CA ALA A 85 0.13 9.45 8.53
C ALA A 85 -1.21 10.14 8.87
N ILE A 86 -2.05 9.45 9.61
CA ILE A 86 -3.39 9.88 10.02
C ILE A 86 -3.53 9.71 11.54
N ALA A 87 -4.26 10.61 12.20
CA ALA A 87 -4.66 10.46 13.60
C ALA A 87 -5.69 9.33 13.77
N THR A 88 -5.22 8.08 13.84
CA THR A 88 -6.07 6.88 13.92
C THR A 88 -6.89 6.77 15.21
N SER A 89 -6.48 7.45 16.28
CA SER A 89 -7.28 7.64 17.51
C SER A 89 -8.67 8.22 17.18
N VAL A 90 -8.68 9.30 16.41
CA VAL A 90 -9.90 9.99 15.96
C VAL A 90 -10.77 9.07 15.09
N LEU A 91 -10.16 8.24 14.24
CA LEU A 91 -10.92 7.27 13.43
C LEU A 91 -11.67 6.24 14.29
N LYS A 92 -11.06 5.77 15.39
CA LYS A 92 -11.72 4.84 16.33
C LYS A 92 -12.89 5.50 17.05
N GLU A 93 -12.73 6.75 17.45
CA GLU A 93 -13.82 7.52 18.06
C GLU A 93 -14.96 7.76 17.08
N LEU A 94 -14.66 8.19 15.85
CA LEU A 94 -15.67 8.43 14.82
C LEU A 94 -16.40 7.15 14.41
N GLU A 95 -15.69 6.02 14.33
CA GLU A 95 -16.33 4.71 14.07
C GLU A 95 -17.30 4.34 15.21
N ALA A 96 -16.94 4.62 16.47
CA ALA A 96 -17.83 4.45 17.62
C ALA A 96 -19.03 5.43 17.58
N ASP A 97 -18.85 6.63 17.02
CA ASP A 97 -19.90 7.63 16.79
C ASP A 97 -20.83 7.27 15.60
N GLY A 98 -20.55 6.17 14.89
CA GLY A 98 -21.38 5.63 13.82
C GLY A 98 -20.93 5.98 12.39
N PHE A 99 -19.75 6.59 12.22
CA PHE A 99 -19.11 6.67 10.91
C PHE A 99 -18.59 5.30 10.49
N ASN A 100 -18.40 5.09 9.18
CA ASN A 100 -17.84 3.86 8.65
C ASN A 100 -16.41 4.11 8.17
N VAL A 101 -15.43 3.53 8.85
CA VAL A 101 -14.02 3.55 8.43
C VAL A 101 -13.74 2.27 7.66
N THR A 102 -13.22 2.39 6.44
CA THR A 102 -12.94 1.25 5.57
C THR A 102 -11.48 0.80 5.72
N PRO A 103 -11.18 -0.50 5.93
CA PRO A 103 -12.13 -1.58 6.20
C PRO A 103 -12.67 -1.53 7.64
N THR A 104 -11.84 -1.12 8.63
CA THR A 104 -12.25 -0.74 9.99
C THR A 104 -11.25 0.28 10.56
N ALA A 105 -11.64 1.05 11.56
CA ALA A 105 -10.70 1.92 12.28
C ALA A 105 -9.63 1.11 13.04
N THR A 106 -10.01 -0.08 13.53
CA THR A 106 -9.07 -1.01 14.18
C THR A 106 -8.00 -1.50 13.22
N ALA A 107 -8.36 -1.83 11.98
CA ALA A 107 -7.42 -2.25 10.95
C ALA A 107 -6.41 -1.14 10.67
N ALA A 108 -6.89 0.09 10.42
CA ALA A 108 -6.03 1.25 10.23
C ALA A 108 -5.09 1.47 11.44
N TRP A 109 -5.61 1.37 12.67
CA TRP A 109 -4.82 1.56 13.88
C TRP A 109 -3.72 0.48 14.05
N LEU A 110 -4.06 -0.79 13.85
CA LEU A 110 -3.12 -1.91 14.04
C LEU A 110 -2.03 -1.95 12.98
N THR A 111 -2.33 -1.61 11.72
CA THR A 111 -1.36 -1.74 10.62
C THR A 111 -0.49 -0.50 10.44
N MET A 112 -0.91 0.66 10.97
CA MET A 112 -0.08 1.89 10.97
C MET A 112 0.98 1.89 12.09
N ASN A 113 0.92 0.91 12.99
CA ASN A 113 1.90 0.67 14.05
C ASN A 113 2.43 -0.77 13.94
N ARG A 114 3.70 -0.93 13.56
CA ARG A 114 4.34 -2.25 13.38
C ARG A 114 4.22 -3.14 14.61
N GLU A 115 4.18 -2.57 15.81
CA GLU A 115 3.97 -3.35 17.03
C GLU A 115 2.57 -3.99 17.09
N GLY A 116 1.53 -3.23 16.74
CA GLY A 116 0.16 -3.72 16.78
C GLY A 116 -0.03 -4.93 15.86
N ILE A 117 0.30 -4.77 14.57
CA ILE A 117 0.12 -5.85 13.60
C ILE A 117 1.06 -7.04 13.83
N ARG A 118 2.30 -6.81 14.31
CA ARG A 118 3.23 -7.90 14.59
C ARG A 118 2.76 -8.76 15.75
N ARG A 119 2.33 -8.14 16.85
CA ARG A 119 1.78 -8.88 18.01
C ARG A 119 0.48 -9.60 17.66
N LEU A 120 -0.40 -8.96 16.87
CA LEU A 120 -1.61 -9.64 16.38
C LEU A 120 -1.25 -10.92 15.61
N ALA A 121 -0.31 -10.83 14.66
CA ALA A 121 0.06 -11.97 13.83
C ALA A 121 0.73 -13.09 14.64
N ASP A 122 1.78 -12.78 15.39
CA ASP A 122 2.59 -13.79 16.09
C ASP A 122 1.92 -14.27 17.39
N GLU A 123 1.57 -13.35 18.28
CA GLU A 123 1.16 -13.65 19.66
C GLU A 123 -0.31 -14.08 19.75
N GLU A 124 -1.20 -13.42 19.01
CA GLU A 124 -2.64 -13.69 19.07
C GLU A 124 -3.09 -14.76 18.05
N LEU A 125 -2.58 -14.69 16.82
CA LEU A 125 -2.98 -15.60 15.73
C LEU A 125 -2.05 -16.82 15.58
N GLY A 126 -0.88 -16.83 16.22
CA GLY A 126 0.10 -17.91 16.11
C GLY A 126 0.67 -18.06 14.69
N ILE A 127 0.71 -16.98 13.93
CA ILE A 127 1.22 -16.94 12.56
C ILE A 127 2.71 -16.69 12.61
N ARG A 128 3.49 -17.54 11.93
CA ARG A 128 4.94 -17.40 11.85
C ARG A 128 5.34 -16.06 11.21
N THR A 129 6.12 -15.27 11.93
CA THR A 129 6.79 -14.05 11.45
C THR A 129 8.32 -14.18 11.52
N SER A 130 9.07 -13.13 11.14
CA SER A 130 10.47 -13.01 11.55
C SER A 130 10.57 -12.89 13.08
N ASP A 131 11.67 -13.37 13.67
CA ASP A 131 12.00 -13.12 15.07
C ASP A 131 12.08 -11.60 15.28
N TYR A 132 11.51 -11.09 16.38
CA TYR A 132 11.50 -9.65 16.62
C TYR A 132 11.66 -9.26 18.09
N ARG A 133 12.15 -8.05 18.31
CA ARG A 133 12.13 -7.36 19.60
C ARG A 133 11.80 -5.88 19.39
N PHE A 134 11.13 -5.27 20.36
CA PHE A 134 10.90 -3.83 20.39
C PHE A 134 11.87 -3.17 21.36
N ALA A 135 12.29 -1.95 21.03
CA ALA A 135 13.16 -1.14 21.87
C ALA A 135 12.71 0.32 21.87
N SER A 136 12.71 0.93 23.05
CA SER A 136 12.25 2.31 23.30
C SER A 136 13.41 3.28 23.54
N ASP A 137 14.58 2.74 23.86
CA ASP A 137 15.83 3.48 24.00
C ASP A 137 17.00 2.67 23.42
N TYR A 138 18.18 3.30 23.41
CA TYR A 138 19.37 2.74 22.78
C TYR A 138 19.94 1.50 23.51
N ASP A 139 19.75 1.40 24.83
CA ASP A 139 20.24 0.23 25.58
C ASP A 139 19.30 -0.97 25.39
N GLU A 140 17.98 -0.76 25.39
CA GLU A 140 17.01 -1.75 24.93
C GLU A 140 17.29 -2.18 23.49
N PHE A 141 17.67 -1.25 22.62
CA PHE A 141 17.97 -1.52 21.22
C PHE A 141 19.19 -2.43 21.03
N LYS A 142 20.31 -2.16 21.70
CA LYS A 142 21.47 -3.06 21.67
C LYS A 142 21.12 -4.46 22.18
N THR A 143 20.37 -4.54 23.28
CA THR A 143 19.88 -5.81 23.84
C THR A 143 19.00 -6.55 22.83
N ALA A 144 18.14 -5.83 22.11
CA ALA A 144 17.27 -6.38 21.07
C ALA A 144 18.09 -6.92 19.88
N VAL A 145 19.10 -6.20 19.41
CA VAL A 145 20.01 -6.64 18.35
C VAL A 145 20.78 -7.90 18.78
N GLU A 146 21.30 -7.94 20.00
CA GLU A 146 21.98 -9.13 20.54
C GLU A 146 21.05 -10.35 20.60
N ALA A 147 19.80 -10.15 21.03
CA ALA A 147 18.83 -11.23 21.15
C ALA A 147 18.32 -11.77 19.80
N VAL A 148 18.15 -10.89 18.81
CA VAL A 148 17.72 -11.26 17.45
C VAL A 148 18.88 -11.83 16.63
N GLY A 149 20.09 -11.32 16.84
CA GLY A 149 21.28 -11.67 16.08
C GLY A 149 21.45 -10.83 14.81
N ILE A 150 22.65 -10.90 14.22
CA ILE A 150 23.01 -10.21 12.97
C ILE A 150 23.15 -11.26 11.85
N PRO A 151 22.63 -11.02 10.62
CA PRO A 151 21.99 -9.77 10.19
C PRO A 151 20.57 -9.57 10.73
N CYS A 152 20.21 -8.31 11.00
CA CYS A 152 18.86 -7.90 11.38
C CYS A 152 18.44 -6.60 10.67
N VAL A 153 17.14 -6.34 10.67
CA VAL A 153 16.52 -5.15 10.09
C VAL A 153 15.90 -4.32 11.20
N VAL A 154 16.24 -3.04 11.25
CA VAL A 154 15.73 -2.08 12.24
C VAL A 154 14.77 -1.14 11.55
N LYS A 155 13.58 -0.96 12.13
CA LYS A 155 12.53 -0.07 11.58
C LYS A 155 11.88 0.74 12.70
N PRO A 156 11.55 2.03 12.47
CA PRO A 156 10.63 2.75 13.35
C PRO A 156 9.27 2.03 13.38
N ILE A 157 8.59 2.00 14.53
CA ILE A 157 7.26 1.36 14.60
C ILE A 157 6.19 2.09 13.79
N MET A 158 6.42 3.37 13.47
CA MET A 158 5.53 4.21 12.67
C MET A 158 6.33 4.87 11.53
N SER A 159 6.56 4.13 10.45
CA SER A 159 7.13 4.64 9.20
C SER A 159 6.60 3.88 7.99
N SER A 160 6.75 4.46 6.80
CA SER A 160 6.31 3.90 5.52
C SER A 160 7.45 3.99 4.50
N SER A 161 7.40 3.16 3.44
CA SER A 161 8.35 3.19 2.31
C SER A 161 9.83 3.11 2.72
N GLY A 162 10.16 2.25 3.68
CA GLY A 162 11.52 2.08 4.20
C GLY A 162 12.14 3.30 4.89
N HIS A 163 11.39 4.39 5.13
CA HIS A 163 11.96 5.56 5.78
C HIS A 163 12.39 5.23 7.22
N GLY A 164 13.65 5.52 7.54
CA GLY A 164 14.28 5.15 8.81
C GLY A 164 14.65 3.67 8.94
N GLN A 165 14.44 2.84 7.92
CA GLN A 165 14.83 1.43 7.94
C GLN A 165 16.33 1.28 7.67
N CYS A 166 16.99 0.40 8.43
CA CYS A 166 18.38 0.02 8.19
C CYS A 166 18.54 -1.50 8.31
N THR A 167 19.44 -2.09 7.52
CA THR A 167 19.86 -3.48 7.70
C THR A 167 21.22 -3.48 8.37
N VAL A 168 21.31 -4.04 9.58
CA VAL A 168 22.55 -4.22 10.32
C VAL A 168 23.15 -5.56 9.90
N LYS A 169 24.31 -5.52 9.25
CA LYS A 169 25.05 -6.70 8.76
C LYS A 169 26.29 -7.02 9.58
N ASN A 170 26.76 -6.06 10.36
CA ASN A 170 27.90 -6.19 11.26
C ASN A 170 27.70 -5.28 12.50
N PRO A 171 28.40 -5.56 13.62
CA PRO A 171 28.22 -4.79 14.86
C PRO A 171 28.54 -3.29 14.73
N GLU A 172 29.41 -2.89 13.80
CA GLU A 172 29.80 -1.50 13.60
C GLU A 172 28.65 -0.63 13.04
N GLU A 173 27.63 -1.25 12.43
CA GLU A 173 26.46 -0.58 11.88
C GLU A 173 25.36 -0.30 12.92
N ILE A 174 25.46 -0.83 14.14
CA ILE A 174 24.41 -0.73 15.19
C ILE A 174 24.10 0.74 15.53
N ASP A 175 25.12 1.55 15.77
CA ASP A 175 24.94 2.95 16.17
C ASP A 175 24.29 3.79 15.07
N HIS A 176 24.73 3.55 13.83
CA HIS A 176 24.16 4.20 12.66
C HIS A 176 22.70 3.81 12.46
N ALA A 177 22.37 2.51 12.58
CA ALA A 177 21.00 2.02 12.43
C ALA A 177 20.05 2.62 13.47
N TRP A 178 20.50 2.80 14.72
CA TRP A 178 19.71 3.50 15.73
C TRP A 178 19.45 4.96 15.35
N GLN A 179 20.50 5.70 14.98
CA GLN A 179 20.37 7.10 14.57
C GLN A 179 19.41 7.27 13.39
N THR A 180 19.58 6.47 12.34
CA THR A 180 18.70 6.48 11.16
C THR A 180 17.26 6.16 11.52
N ALA A 181 17.01 5.20 12.42
CA ALA A 181 15.65 4.88 12.86
C ALA A 181 15.01 5.99 13.69
N GLN A 182 15.79 6.67 14.56
CA GLN A 182 15.26 7.80 15.32
C GLN A 182 14.95 9.00 14.40
N GLU A 183 15.85 9.34 13.47
CA GLU A 183 15.66 10.43 12.52
C GLU A 183 14.51 10.17 11.53
N GLY A 184 14.33 8.93 11.10
CA GLY A 184 13.24 8.52 10.20
C GLY A 184 11.89 8.27 10.89
N GLY A 185 11.85 8.29 12.23
CA GLY A 185 10.60 8.22 12.98
C GLY A 185 9.79 9.51 12.86
N ARG A 186 8.44 9.41 12.84
CA ARG A 186 7.54 10.57 12.63
C ARG A 186 7.76 11.78 13.55
N ALA A 187 8.30 11.56 14.75
CA ALA A 187 8.59 12.61 15.73
C ALA A 187 10.09 12.88 15.91
N GLY A 188 10.97 12.28 15.10
CA GLY A 188 12.43 12.33 15.28
C GLY A 188 12.93 11.60 16.53
N ALA A 189 12.04 10.88 17.22
CA ALA A 189 12.31 9.98 18.33
C ALA A 189 11.16 8.98 18.45
N GLY A 190 11.45 7.71 18.73
CA GLY A 190 10.39 6.73 18.88
C GLY A 190 10.87 5.30 19.07
N ARG A 191 9.90 4.46 19.44
CA ARG A 191 10.12 3.02 19.57
C ARG A 191 10.47 2.40 18.20
N VAL A 192 11.32 1.39 18.20
CA VAL A 192 11.72 0.65 17.00
C VAL A 192 11.39 -0.83 17.15
N ILE A 193 11.31 -1.52 16.02
CA ILE A 193 11.33 -2.98 15.94
C ILE A 193 12.68 -3.41 15.35
N VAL A 194 13.29 -4.42 15.95
CA VAL A 194 14.46 -5.14 15.43
C VAL A 194 13.97 -6.50 14.99
N GLU A 195 14.10 -6.82 13.71
CA GLU A 195 13.62 -8.05 13.09
C GLU A 195 14.79 -8.88 12.56
N GLY A 196 14.75 -10.20 12.76
CA GLY A 196 15.73 -11.12 12.17
C GLY A 196 15.65 -11.08 10.65
N PHE A 197 16.80 -11.10 9.97
CA PHE A 197 16.83 -11.15 8.52
C PHE A 197 16.31 -12.51 8.04
N VAL A 198 15.21 -12.51 7.29
CA VAL A 198 14.60 -13.73 6.77
C VAL A 198 15.36 -14.16 5.50
N ASP A 199 15.90 -15.38 5.49
CA ASP A 199 16.41 -16.01 4.26
C ASP A 199 15.23 -16.58 3.45
N PHE A 200 14.73 -15.80 2.49
CA PHE A 200 13.64 -16.16 1.59
C PHE A 200 14.09 -16.25 0.13
N ASP A 201 13.37 -17.02 -0.68
CA ASP A 201 13.64 -17.18 -2.11
C ASP A 201 13.03 -16.03 -2.93
N TYR A 202 11.84 -15.57 -2.53
CA TYR A 202 11.15 -14.40 -3.07
C TYR A 202 10.10 -13.87 -2.09
N GLU A 203 9.68 -12.63 -2.32
CA GLU A 203 8.59 -11.95 -1.59
C GLU A 203 7.36 -11.79 -2.49
N ILE A 204 6.18 -11.80 -1.87
CA ILE A 204 4.91 -11.57 -2.55
C ILE A 204 4.01 -10.62 -1.77
N THR A 205 3.11 -9.98 -2.51
CA THR A 205 1.87 -9.42 -2.00
C THR A 205 0.72 -10.33 -2.42
N LEU A 206 0.06 -10.97 -1.45
CA LEU A 206 -1.19 -11.69 -1.67
C LEU A 206 -2.37 -10.73 -1.47
N LEU A 207 -2.79 -10.10 -2.56
CA LEU A 207 -3.97 -9.23 -2.58
C LEU A 207 -5.22 -10.04 -2.19
N THR A 208 -5.79 -9.70 -1.05
CA THR A 208 -6.86 -10.44 -0.38
C THR A 208 -8.07 -9.55 -0.23
N VAL A 209 -9.20 -9.95 -0.83
CA VAL A 209 -10.44 -9.17 -0.82
C VAL A 209 -11.40 -9.78 0.19
N ARG A 210 -11.81 -9.00 1.19
CA ARG A 210 -12.94 -9.35 2.07
C ARG A 210 -14.17 -8.56 1.65
N SER A 211 -15.24 -9.26 1.33
CA SER A 211 -16.49 -8.67 0.84
C SER A 211 -17.70 -9.38 1.46
N CYS A 212 -18.90 -8.93 1.08
CA CYS A 212 -20.14 -9.63 1.45
C CYS A 212 -20.26 -11.04 0.85
N SER A 213 -19.42 -11.40 -0.12
CA SER A 213 -19.30 -12.76 -0.67
C SER A 213 -18.33 -13.66 0.11
N GLY A 214 -17.67 -13.15 1.15
CA GLY A 214 -16.56 -13.82 1.84
C GLY A 214 -15.19 -13.32 1.38
N THR A 215 -14.17 -14.15 1.60
CA THR A 215 -12.77 -13.82 1.28
C THR A 215 -12.33 -14.49 -0.01
N THR A 216 -11.87 -13.67 -0.96
CA THR A 216 -11.35 -14.08 -2.27
C THR A 216 -9.91 -13.57 -2.43
N PHE A 217 -9.08 -14.30 -3.17
CA PHE A 217 -7.67 -13.95 -3.37
C PHE A 217 -7.39 -13.70 -4.84
N CYS A 218 -6.58 -12.69 -5.14
CA CYS A 218 -5.95 -12.57 -6.45
C CYS A 218 -4.87 -13.66 -6.61
N GLU A 219 -4.38 -13.84 -7.84
CA GLU A 219 -3.12 -14.57 -8.06
C GLU A 219 -1.97 -13.85 -7.32
N PRO A 220 -0.99 -14.58 -6.74
CA PRO A 220 0.12 -13.98 -5.99
C PRO A 220 0.89 -12.96 -6.83
N VAL A 221 1.18 -11.79 -6.28
CA VAL A 221 1.97 -10.74 -6.95
C VAL A 221 3.40 -10.78 -6.41
N GLY A 222 4.36 -11.17 -7.23
CA GLY A 222 5.78 -11.09 -6.89
C GLY A 222 6.29 -9.67 -7.08
N HIS A 223 7.29 -9.24 -6.31
CA HIS A 223 7.86 -7.90 -6.46
C HIS A 223 9.35 -7.83 -6.10
N ILE A 224 9.94 -6.68 -6.44
CA ILE A 224 11.27 -6.27 -6.01
C ILE A 224 11.15 -4.87 -5.41
N GLN A 225 11.54 -4.75 -4.15
CA GLN A 225 11.76 -3.46 -3.50
C GLN A 225 13.24 -3.06 -3.55
N ILE A 226 13.52 -1.77 -3.73
CA ILE A 226 14.86 -1.18 -3.61
C ILE A 226 14.75 0.04 -2.71
N ASP A 227 15.51 0.04 -1.61
CA ASP A 227 15.49 1.08 -0.57
C ASP A 227 14.11 1.33 0.03
N GLY A 228 13.29 0.27 0.15
CA GLY A 228 11.94 0.32 0.72
C GLY A 228 10.86 0.86 -0.22
N ASP A 229 11.19 1.13 -1.48
CA ASP A 229 10.22 1.46 -2.53
C ASP A 229 10.10 0.31 -3.53
N TYR A 230 8.86 -0.10 -3.83
CA TYR A 230 8.58 -1.05 -4.90
C TYR A 230 9.05 -0.49 -6.26
N ARG A 231 9.77 -1.32 -7.02
CA ARG A 231 10.30 -0.99 -8.36
C ARG A 231 9.64 -1.82 -9.46
N TYR A 232 9.44 -3.11 -9.20
CA TYR A 232 8.89 -4.07 -10.15
C TYR A 232 7.92 -5.00 -9.47
N SER A 233 6.87 -5.39 -10.18
CA SER A 233 5.95 -6.43 -9.74
C SER A 233 5.41 -7.19 -10.92
N TRP A 234 4.99 -8.42 -10.69
CA TRP A 234 4.46 -9.29 -11.74
C TRP A 234 3.44 -10.26 -11.16
N GLN A 235 2.58 -10.77 -12.05
CA GLN A 235 1.51 -11.69 -11.68
C GLN A 235 1.32 -12.76 -12.79
N PRO A 236 1.20 -14.06 -12.45
CA PRO A 236 1.34 -14.61 -11.10
C PRO A 236 2.83 -14.72 -10.70
N GLN A 237 3.15 -14.72 -9.41
CA GLN A 237 4.42 -15.25 -8.93
C GLN A 237 4.36 -16.78 -8.97
N PRO A 238 5.30 -17.48 -9.63
CA PRO A 238 5.38 -18.93 -9.58
C PRO A 238 5.60 -19.41 -8.13
N MET A 239 4.73 -20.31 -7.68
CA MET A 239 4.74 -20.87 -6.32
C MET A 239 4.31 -22.34 -6.35
N SER A 240 4.73 -23.11 -5.35
CA SER A 240 4.17 -24.46 -5.15
C SER A 240 2.71 -24.35 -4.69
N ALA A 241 1.91 -25.37 -4.97
CA ALA A 241 0.53 -25.43 -4.48
C ALA A 241 0.46 -25.36 -2.95
N THR A 242 1.42 -25.99 -2.26
CA THR A 242 1.54 -25.95 -0.79
C THR A 242 1.76 -24.52 -0.28
N ALA A 243 2.69 -23.77 -0.89
CA ALA A 243 2.97 -22.39 -0.50
C ALA A 243 1.75 -21.48 -0.76
N ILE A 244 1.03 -21.66 -1.88
CA ILE A 244 -0.18 -20.91 -2.19
C ILE A 244 -1.26 -21.11 -1.12
N GLU A 245 -1.53 -22.36 -0.73
CA GLU A 245 -2.57 -22.65 0.26
C GLU A 245 -2.18 -22.13 1.65
N LYS A 246 -0.90 -22.23 2.05
CA LYS A 246 -0.41 -21.61 3.30
C LYS A 246 -0.52 -20.09 3.27
N ALA A 247 -0.16 -19.45 2.15
CA ALA A 247 -0.27 -18.00 1.98
C ALA A 247 -1.73 -17.54 2.09
N ARG A 248 -2.67 -18.28 1.48
CA ARG A 248 -4.11 -18.02 1.58
C ARG A 248 -4.65 -18.20 3.00
N ASP A 249 -4.21 -19.23 3.73
CA ASP A 249 -4.60 -19.44 5.13
C ASP A 249 -4.13 -18.29 6.03
N ILE A 250 -2.85 -17.90 5.90
CA ILE A 250 -2.28 -16.76 6.64
C ILE A 250 -3.05 -15.48 6.32
N ALA A 251 -3.21 -15.15 5.03
CA ALA A 251 -3.92 -13.96 4.61
C ALA A 251 -5.37 -13.94 5.10
N ARG A 252 -6.08 -15.07 5.07
CA ARG A 252 -7.44 -15.18 5.62
C ARG A 252 -7.46 -14.88 7.11
N LYS A 253 -6.61 -15.54 7.91
CA LYS A 253 -6.55 -15.35 9.37
C LYS A 253 -6.30 -13.90 9.75
N VAL A 254 -5.29 -13.27 9.12
CA VAL A 254 -4.95 -11.87 9.39
C VAL A 254 -6.09 -10.95 9.00
N THR A 255 -6.64 -11.10 7.80
CA THR A 255 -7.69 -10.20 7.31
C THR A 255 -9.03 -10.40 8.01
N ASP A 256 -9.35 -11.62 8.47
CA ASP A 256 -10.52 -11.90 9.32
C ASP A 256 -10.38 -11.23 10.69
N ALA A 257 -9.18 -11.26 11.30
CA ALA A 257 -8.92 -10.60 12.57
C ALA A 257 -8.98 -9.06 12.47
N LEU A 258 -8.50 -8.47 11.36
CA LEU A 258 -8.58 -7.03 11.13
C LEU A 258 -10.02 -6.52 10.88
N GLY A 259 -10.91 -7.40 10.39
CA GLY A 259 -12.32 -7.07 10.21
C GLY A 259 -12.62 -6.14 9.02
N GLY A 260 -13.90 -5.93 8.73
CA GLY A 260 -14.35 -5.01 7.67
C GLY A 260 -14.28 -5.54 6.23
N TYR A 261 -14.81 -4.76 5.28
CA TYR A 261 -14.76 -5.06 3.85
C TYR A 261 -13.79 -4.14 3.13
N GLY A 262 -12.99 -4.70 2.24
CA GLY A 262 -11.93 -4.01 1.54
C GLY A 262 -10.97 -4.99 0.89
N ILE A 263 -9.89 -4.44 0.35
CA ILE A 263 -8.77 -5.22 -0.14
C ILE A 263 -7.61 -5.03 0.83
N PHE A 264 -6.83 -6.07 1.00
CA PHE A 264 -5.67 -6.08 1.88
C PHE A 264 -4.46 -6.56 1.07
N GLY A 265 -3.37 -5.80 1.09
CA GLY A 265 -2.08 -6.25 0.59
C GLY A 265 -1.35 -7.01 1.69
N VAL A 266 -1.43 -8.35 1.70
CA VAL A 266 -0.74 -9.19 2.69
C VAL A 266 0.66 -9.50 2.16
N GLU A 267 1.69 -8.98 2.81
CA GLU A 267 3.09 -9.18 2.43
C GLU A 267 3.67 -10.42 3.10
N LEU A 268 4.25 -11.31 2.28
CA LEU A 268 4.73 -12.62 2.71
C LEU A 268 6.10 -12.92 2.12
N PHE A 269 6.97 -13.53 2.93
CA PHE A 269 8.23 -14.11 2.48
C PHE A 269 8.07 -15.61 2.23
N ILE A 270 8.62 -16.12 1.13
CA ILE A 270 8.49 -17.52 0.72
C ILE A 270 9.86 -18.19 0.71
N LYS A 271 10.00 -19.34 1.38
CA LYS A 271 11.20 -20.19 1.38
C LYS A 271 10.83 -21.64 1.11
N GLY A 272 10.97 -22.09 -0.13
CA GLY A 272 10.40 -23.34 -0.61
C GLY A 272 8.88 -23.39 -0.39
N ASP A 273 8.44 -24.27 0.51
CA ASP A 273 7.03 -24.40 0.89
C ASP A 273 6.66 -23.65 2.18
N ASP A 274 7.62 -22.99 2.83
CA ASP A 274 7.36 -22.18 4.02
C ASP A 274 6.96 -20.76 3.65
N VAL A 275 5.98 -20.24 4.39
CA VAL A 275 5.42 -18.90 4.21
C VAL A 275 5.51 -18.18 5.54
N ILE A 276 6.08 -16.99 5.53
CA ILE A 276 6.35 -16.17 6.71
C ILE A 276 5.65 -14.83 6.51
N PHE A 277 4.84 -14.42 7.49
CA PHE A 277 4.15 -13.13 7.44
C PHE A 277 5.11 -11.98 7.72
N SER A 278 5.09 -10.95 6.87
CA SER A 278 5.87 -9.72 7.04
C SER A 278 5.01 -8.61 7.65
N GLU A 279 4.03 -8.13 6.88
CA GLU A 279 3.08 -7.07 7.25
C GLU A 279 1.81 -7.13 6.39
N VAL A 280 0.87 -6.21 6.61
CA VAL A 280 -0.34 -6.09 5.80
C VAL A 280 -0.79 -4.64 5.69
N SER A 281 -1.12 -4.22 4.47
CA SER A 281 -1.80 -2.96 4.20
C SER A 281 -3.31 -3.18 4.13
N PRO A 282 -4.16 -2.50 4.93
CA PRO A 282 -5.61 -2.67 4.91
C PRO A 282 -6.27 -1.81 3.83
N ARG A 283 -5.64 -1.75 2.66
CA ARG A 283 -5.96 -0.88 1.52
C ARG A 283 -5.28 -1.46 0.26
N PRO A 284 -5.56 -0.93 -0.95
CA PRO A 284 -4.75 -1.24 -2.13
C PRO A 284 -3.25 -1.06 -1.87
N HIS A 285 -2.44 -1.93 -2.48
CA HIS A 285 -0.99 -1.98 -2.28
C HIS A 285 -0.28 -1.61 -3.57
N ASP A 286 0.83 -0.88 -3.50
CA ASP A 286 1.45 -0.34 -4.72
C ASP A 286 1.97 -1.40 -5.70
N THR A 287 2.46 -2.53 -5.20
CA THR A 287 2.81 -3.71 -6.02
C THR A 287 1.62 -4.24 -6.81
N GLY A 288 0.40 -4.05 -6.29
CA GLY A 288 -0.87 -4.46 -6.88
C GLY A 288 -1.29 -3.64 -8.09
N MET A 289 -0.58 -2.56 -8.43
CA MET A 289 -0.84 -1.77 -9.65
C MET A 289 -0.79 -2.61 -10.93
N VAL A 290 -0.09 -3.76 -10.94
CA VAL A 290 -0.12 -4.73 -12.04
C VAL A 290 -1.53 -5.24 -12.36
N THR A 291 -2.44 -5.27 -11.38
CA THR A 291 -3.85 -5.67 -11.56
C THR A 291 -4.63 -4.77 -12.50
N MET A 292 -4.14 -3.55 -12.77
CA MET A 292 -4.74 -2.65 -13.77
C MET A 292 -4.64 -3.17 -15.21
N ILE A 293 -3.72 -4.12 -15.49
CA ILE A 293 -3.62 -4.77 -16.80
C ILE A 293 -3.89 -6.28 -16.74
N SER A 294 -3.69 -6.91 -15.58
CA SER A 294 -3.71 -8.38 -15.46
C SER A 294 -5.05 -8.96 -15.05
N GLN A 295 -6.00 -8.15 -14.59
CA GLN A 295 -7.30 -8.60 -14.08
C GLN A 295 -8.47 -7.83 -14.71
N ASP A 296 -9.64 -8.46 -14.72
CA ASP A 296 -10.89 -7.79 -15.10
C ASP A 296 -11.31 -6.70 -14.11
N LEU A 297 -10.97 -6.90 -12.83
CA LEU A 297 -11.10 -5.94 -11.75
C LEU A 297 -9.72 -5.68 -11.17
N SER A 298 -9.26 -4.44 -11.28
CA SER A 298 -8.06 -3.99 -10.55
C SER A 298 -8.29 -4.10 -9.05
N GLU A 299 -7.21 -4.08 -8.26
CA GLU A 299 -7.30 -4.02 -6.80
C GLU A 299 -8.16 -2.84 -6.31
N PHE A 300 -8.14 -1.72 -7.04
CA PHE A 300 -8.94 -0.52 -6.76
C PHE A 300 -10.42 -0.77 -6.99
N ALA A 301 -10.77 -1.47 -8.08
CA ALA A 301 -12.15 -1.84 -8.40
C ALA A 301 -12.68 -2.87 -7.39
N LEU A 302 -11.82 -3.81 -6.97
CA LEU A 302 -12.12 -4.78 -5.92
C LEU A 302 -12.35 -4.10 -4.57
N HIS A 303 -11.49 -3.13 -4.20
CA HIS A 303 -11.66 -2.33 -3.00
C HIS A 303 -12.98 -1.56 -3.01
N ALA A 304 -13.27 -0.84 -4.09
CA ALA A 304 -14.50 -0.08 -4.26
C ALA A 304 -15.75 -0.96 -4.19
N ARG A 305 -15.74 -2.15 -4.81
CA ARG A 305 -16.85 -3.11 -4.69
C ARG A 305 -17.04 -3.58 -3.25
N ALA A 306 -15.95 -4.02 -2.62
CA ALA A 306 -15.99 -4.56 -1.27
C ALA A 306 -16.52 -3.53 -0.26
N LEU A 307 -15.98 -2.31 -0.28
CA LEU A 307 -16.40 -1.26 0.65
C LEU A 307 -17.86 -0.83 0.43
N LEU A 308 -18.34 -0.81 -0.81
CA LEU A 308 -19.76 -0.52 -1.12
C LEU A 308 -20.71 -1.68 -0.75
N GLY A 309 -20.19 -2.78 -0.19
CA GLY A 309 -20.97 -3.97 0.15
C GLY A 309 -21.49 -4.72 -1.07
N LEU A 310 -20.80 -4.60 -2.20
CA LEU A 310 -21.10 -5.32 -3.44
C LEU A 310 -20.35 -6.67 -3.48
N PRO A 311 -20.94 -7.69 -4.12
CA PRO A 311 -20.34 -9.02 -4.17
C PRO A 311 -19.10 -9.06 -5.06
N VAL A 312 -18.12 -9.89 -4.67
CA VAL A 312 -16.93 -10.24 -5.45
C VAL A 312 -16.87 -11.77 -5.60
N PRO A 313 -17.69 -12.35 -6.50
CA PRO A 313 -17.81 -13.81 -6.60
C PRO A 313 -16.62 -14.49 -7.29
N GLU A 314 -15.95 -13.78 -8.20
CA GLU A 314 -14.81 -14.26 -8.99
C GLU A 314 -13.92 -13.06 -9.34
N ILE A 315 -12.61 -13.33 -9.52
CA ILE A 315 -11.63 -12.39 -10.03
C ILE A 315 -10.99 -13.06 -11.25
N ARG A 316 -11.18 -12.50 -12.44
CA ARG A 316 -10.66 -13.11 -13.66
C ARG A 316 -9.25 -12.61 -13.91
N PHE A 317 -8.30 -13.54 -13.92
CA PHE A 317 -6.91 -13.29 -14.31
C PHE A 317 -6.72 -13.50 -15.82
N PHE A 318 -6.06 -12.55 -16.49
CA PHE A 318 -5.88 -12.56 -17.95
C PHE A 318 -4.60 -13.25 -18.43
N GLY A 319 -3.58 -13.38 -17.57
CA GLY A 319 -2.31 -13.99 -17.93
C GLY A 319 -1.09 -13.16 -17.50
N PRO A 320 0.13 -13.68 -17.77
CA PRO A 320 1.38 -13.08 -17.30
C PRO A 320 1.48 -11.59 -17.58
N SER A 321 1.71 -10.83 -16.51
CA SER A 321 1.73 -9.37 -16.55
C SER A 321 2.78 -8.82 -15.59
N ALA A 322 3.29 -7.62 -15.90
CA ALA A 322 4.28 -6.94 -15.09
C ALA A 322 3.98 -5.45 -14.98
N SER A 323 4.45 -4.84 -13.89
CA SER A 323 4.49 -3.40 -13.73
C SER A 323 5.88 -2.93 -13.33
N ARG A 324 6.26 -1.75 -13.83
CA ARG A 324 7.55 -1.10 -13.57
C ARG A 324 7.30 0.34 -13.15
N ALA A 325 7.72 0.68 -11.93
CA ALA A 325 7.58 2.03 -11.39
C ALA A 325 8.47 3.02 -12.15
N VAL A 326 7.95 4.22 -12.42
CA VAL A 326 8.72 5.36 -12.94
C VAL A 326 9.12 6.22 -11.74
N VAL A 327 10.30 5.99 -11.21
CA VAL A 327 10.90 6.78 -10.11
C VAL A 327 11.83 7.82 -10.71
N VAL A 328 11.62 9.08 -10.32
CA VAL A 328 12.34 10.23 -10.86
C VAL A 328 13.07 10.94 -9.72
N GLU A 329 14.34 11.26 -9.95
CA GLU A 329 15.21 12.02 -9.05
C GLU A 329 15.18 13.51 -9.40
N GLY A 330 15.15 14.39 -8.41
CA GLY A 330 15.30 15.84 -8.59
C GLY A 330 14.68 16.71 -7.50
N ASP A 331 14.78 18.01 -7.69
CA ASP A 331 14.02 19.02 -6.95
C ASP A 331 13.37 19.95 -7.97
N THR A 332 12.10 19.70 -8.26
CA THR A 332 11.34 20.46 -9.27
C THR A 332 9.84 20.39 -9.03
N ASP A 333 9.11 21.39 -9.49
CA ASP A 333 7.65 21.40 -9.65
C ASP A 333 7.20 21.32 -11.12
N LYS A 334 8.14 21.06 -12.04
CA LYS A 334 7.91 20.98 -13.48
C LYS A 334 8.58 19.74 -14.07
N ILE A 335 7.78 18.79 -14.51
CA ILE A 335 8.25 17.59 -15.21
C ILE A 335 7.48 17.36 -16.51
N GLU A 336 8.15 16.78 -17.49
CA GLU A 336 7.50 16.27 -18.70
C GLU A 336 7.84 14.78 -18.89
N MET A 337 6.81 13.99 -19.18
CA MET A 337 6.95 12.60 -19.60
C MET A 337 6.90 12.58 -21.12
N ASP A 338 8.02 12.30 -21.77
CA ASP A 338 8.24 12.44 -23.21
C ASP A 338 8.51 11.08 -23.87
N SER A 339 8.46 11.04 -25.21
CA SER A 339 8.58 9.83 -26.05
C SER A 339 7.50 8.78 -25.78
N LEU A 340 6.31 9.22 -25.35
CA LEU A 340 5.19 8.33 -24.98
C LEU A 340 4.71 7.47 -26.15
N GLU A 341 4.80 7.97 -27.38
CA GLU A 341 4.53 7.24 -28.61
C GLU A 341 5.39 5.99 -28.75
N HIS A 342 6.65 6.05 -28.29
CA HIS A 342 7.59 4.92 -28.30
C HIS A 342 7.42 4.01 -27.09
N VAL A 343 7.10 4.58 -25.92
CA VAL A 343 6.78 3.83 -24.70
C VAL A 343 5.59 2.88 -24.95
N LEU A 344 4.59 3.35 -25.70
CA LEU A 344 3.33 2.65 -25.94
C LEU A 344 3.22 1.94 -27.30
N GLU A 345 4.32 1.88 -28.07
CA GLU A 345 4.28 1.31 -29.44
C GLU A 345 4.04 -0.21 -29.47
N GLU A 346 4.43 -0.91 -28.40
CA GLU A 346 4.34 -2.36 -28.33
C GLU A 346 2.95 -2.82 -27.82
N PRO A 347 2.24 -3.72 -28.53
CA PRO A 347 0.95 -4.23 -28.07
C PRO A 347 1.00 -4.84 -26.67
N GLY A 348 -0.04 -4.57 -25.88
CA GLY A 348 -0.12 -5.02 -24.49
C GLY A 348 0.73 -4.18 -23.53
N THR A 349 1.12 -2.96 -23.90
CA THR A 349 1.70 -1.96 -22.99
C THR A 349 0.70 -0.87 -22.63
N GLN A 350 0.80 -0.36 -21.41
CA GLN A 350 0.07 0.81 -20.94
C GLN A 350 0.95 1.63 -19.99
N MET A 351 0.57 2.88 -19.76
CA MET A 351 1.21 3.74 -18.76
C MET A 351 0.16 4.46 -17.93
N ARG A 352 0.48 4.75 -16.67
CA ARG A 352 -0.24 5.71 -15.83
C ARG A 352 0.73 6.80 -15.39
N ILE A 353 0.38 8.06 -15.65
CA ILE A 353 1.08 9.23 -15.14
C ILE A 353 0.24 9.78 -13.98
N PHE A 354 0.83 9.85 -12.79
CA PHE A 354 0.05 10.12 -11.57
C PHE A 354 -0.36 11.58 -11.43
N GLY A 355 0.38 12.49 -12.06
CA GLY A 355 0.13 13.94 -11.98
C GLY A 355 0.60 14.54 -10.65
N LYS A 356 1.61 13.95 -9.99
CA LYS A 356 2.18 14.52 -8.76
C LYS A 356 2.77 15.92 -9.08
N PRO A 357 2.52 16.93 -8.23
CA PRO A 357 2.82 18.33 -8.56
C PRO A 357 4.31 18.71 -8.41
N GLU A 358 5.09 17.92 -7.66
CA GLU A 358 6.52 18.18 -7.46
C GLU A 358 7.29 16.89 -7.15
N ILE A 359 8.60 16.96 -7.31
CA ILE A 359 9.60 15.98 -6.87
C ILE A 359 10.54 16.70 -5.90
N LYS A 360 10.85 16.05 -4.78
CA LYS A 360 11.89 16.45 -3.83
C LYS A 360 12.68 15.21 -3.44
N GLY A 361 13.94 15.11 -3.85
CA GLY A 361 14.71 13.87 -3.76
C GLY A 361 14.24 12.90 -4.84
N HIS A 362 13.77 11.72 -4.45
CA HIS A 362 13.20 10.74 -5.37
C HIS A 362 11.69 10.62 -5.20
N ARG A 363 10.96 10.42 -6.30
CA ARG A 363 9.51 10.21 -6.23
C ARG A 363 9.02 9.33 -7.37
N ARG A 364 8.12 8.39 -7.06
CA ARG A 364 7.40 7.62 -8.07
C ARG A 364 6.38 8.50 -8.79
N MET A 365 6.54 8.75 -10.07
CA MET A 365 5.72 9.68 -10.88
C MET A 365 4.75 8.98 -11.84
N GLY A 366 4.95 7.69 -12.08
CA GLY A 366 4.08 6.87 -12.89
C GLY A 366 4.38 5.39 -12.75
N VAL A 367 3.66 4.58 -13.54
CA VAL A 367 3.92 3.15 -13.69
C VAL A 367 3.67 2.73 -15.13
N ILE A 368 4.54 1.88 -15.64
CA ILE A 368 4.39 1.20 -16.92
C ILE A 368 3.85 -0.20 -16.63
N LEU A 369 2.89 -0.64 -17.44
CA LEU A 369 2.22 -1.93 -17.34
C LEU A 369 2.43 -2.69 -18.64
N ALA A 370 2.67 -3.99 -18.54
CA ALA A 370 2.84 -4.86 -19.70
C ALA A 370 2.18 -6.22 -19.47
N THR A 371 1.66 -6.81 -20.55
CA THR A 371 1.18 -8.20 -20.57
C THR A 371 1.79 -8.97 -21.74
N ALA A 372 1.97 -10.28 -21.55
CA ALA A 372 2.50 -11.19 -22.55
C ALA A 372 2.10 -12.65 -22.24
N ASP A 373 2.51 -13.58 -23.09
CA ASP A 373 2.25 -15.01 -22.90
C ASP A 373 3.12 -15.64 -21.79
N THR A 374 4.23 -14.99 -21.42
CA THR A 374 5.13 -15.42 -20.33
C THR A 374 5.51 -14.25 -19.41
N LEU A 375 5.92 -14.56 -18.18
CA LEU A 375 6.34 -13.54 -17.21
C LEU A 375 7.64 -12.85 -17.63
N GLU A 376 8.58 -13.61 -18.17
CA GLU A 376 9.85 -13.11 -18.68
C GLU A 376 9.61 -12.07 -19.77
N GLU A 377 8.69 -12.35 -20.69
CA GLU A 377 8.37 -11.44 -21.78
C GLU A 377 7.58 -10.22 -21.30
N ALA A 378 6.64 -10.39 -20.37
CA ALA A 378 5.90 -9.25 -19.78
C ALA A 378 6.85 -8.28 -19.08
N ARG A 379 7.81 -8.80 -18.30
CA ARG A 379 8.85 -8.00 -17.63
C ARG A 379 9.77 -7.32 -18.64
N ALA A 380 10.31 -8.07 -19.61
CA ALA A 380 11.17 -7.52 -20.65
C ALA A 380 10.46 -6.43 -21.47
N LYS A 381 9.16 -6.57 -21.72
CA LYS A 381 8.33 -5.57 -22.40
C LYS A 381 8.18 -4.29 -21.56
N ALA A 382 7.89 -4.41 -20.27
CA ALA A 382 7.87 -3.25 -19.36
C ALA A 382 9.23 -2.54 -19.32
N ASP A 383 10.33 -3.30 -19.39
CA ASP A 383 11.69 -2.76 -19.41
C ASP A 383 11.98 -1.99 -20.71
N ARG A 384 11.68 -2.58 -21.86
CA ARG A 384 11.82 -1.91 -23.17
C ARG A 384 10.98 -0.64 -23.25
N ALA A 385 9.77 -0.64 -22.69
CA ALA A 385 8.92 0.54 -22.64
C ALA A 385 9.52 1.63 -21.74
N TYR A 386 10.07 1.25 -20.58
CA TYR A 386 10.76 2.19 -19.69
C TYR A 386 12.01 2.80 -20.32
N ASP A 387 12.83 2.00 -21.00
CA ASP A 387 14.07 2.48 -21.61
C ASP A 387 13.83 3.51 -22.74
N LYS A 388 12.62 3.54 -23.31
CA LYS A 388 12.19 4.54 -24.29
C LYS A 388 11.65 5.82 -23.65
N LEU A 389 11.24 5.77 -22.37
CA LEU A 389 10.68 6.92 -21.68
C LEU A 389 11.77 7.96 -21.43
N LYS A 390 11.48 9.21 -21.79
CA LYS A 390 12.30 10.36 -21.39
C LYS A 390 11.56 11.15 -20.33
N VAL A 391 12.25 11.49 -19.26
CA VAL A 391 11.70 12.34 -18.20
C VAL A 391 12.50 13.64 -18.17
N ASN A 392 11.89 14.74 -18.61
CA ASN A 392 12.51 16.05 -18.55
C ASN A 392 12.22 16.66 -17.18
N VAL A 393 13.25 16.72 -16.33
CA VAL A 393 13.22 17.42 -15.04
C VAL A 393 13.60 18.87 -15.30
N LEU A 394 12.61 19.76 -15.28
CA LEU A 394 12.82 21.17 -15.62
C LEU A 394 13.26 21.97 -14.38
N PRO A 395 14.03 23.07 -14.53
CA PRO A 395 14.40 23.91 -13.39
C PRO A 395 13.16 24.51 -12.72
N ARG A 396 13.18 24.58 -11.39
CA ARG A 396 12.15 25.23 -10.57
C ARG A 396 12.01 26.71 -10.91
#